data_AF-A0A968UE79-F1
#
_entry.id   AF-A0A968UE79-F1
#
_cell.length_a   1.000
_cell.length_b   1.000
_cell.length_c   1.000
_cell.angle_alpha   90.00
_cell.angle_beta   90.00
_cell.angle_gamma   90.00
#
_symmetry.space_group_name_H-M   'P 1'
#
loop_
_entity.id
_entity.type
_entity.pdbx_description
1 polymer ?
#
loop_
_entity_poly.entity_id
_entity_poly.type
_entity_poly.pdbx_seq_one_letter_code
_entity_poly.pdbx_strand_id
1 'polypeptide(L)'
;MYASHKTQEQFPWWAGNARFIHLSNTFIVAHVAQAAVIMLWAGAFTLFELAVYNPNQPMYTQGLILLPHLATQGWGMGGQGTVVDTYPWFAIGVIHIVAAGVLGFGAYFHRSRLAPRLDQESGRAAKFHFEWDDAPKLGLILGHHLVILGLGALLLVAKATNFGGLYDSNLEQMRLVTTPTLDPATLWDYRTHLFDVNNLEDLVGGHICVAALLIAGGAWHILVPPFAWVRRIFLFSADGILAYSLFGIALAGFAASYYCGFNTLAYPVEFYGPPLLLKSAFLPSYFDPTGTMAEGFTSRVWLANAHFYLAFFFLQGGLWHFQRAMGFDIQNLVNNWRQNLAEVKDNPDLVYQHWVHAEPQPDLQLQYETPQIQPPPLLKQEQPFADFLYRRSQGIESPGMKATNGVQKTLYQTTFHPDKSTLYQTSTPGKDGSKFSYGTQPPGPLYERPHPLNPNQRQSYPPSLAPVVYEPSQSHSLAEAEVAAPSPA
;
A
#
# COMPACT_ATOMS: atom_id res chain seq x y z
N MET A 1 -5.22 23.93 8.97
CA MET A 1 -4.59 23.83 7.64
C MET A 1 -3.12 23.49 7.82
N TYR A 2 -2.67 22.31 7.40
CA TYR A 2 -1.27 22.09 6.97
C TYR A 2 -1.14 22.37 5.45
N ALA A 3 -2.00 23.26 4.96
CA ALA A 3 -1.89 23.80 3.62
C ALA A 3 -0.64 24.67 3.59
N SER A 4 0.42 24.16 2.97
CA SER A 4 1.18 24.89 1.96
C SER A 4 1.58 26.35 2.28
N HIS A 5 1.86 26.70 3.54
CA HIS A 5 2.55 27.96 3.84
C HIS A 5 4.06 27.89 3.58
N LYS A 6 4.52 26.68 3.24
CA LYS A 6 5.86 26.42 2.73
C LYS A 6 5.82 26.64 1.22
N THR A 7 6.36 27.77 0.76
CA THR A 7 6.62 28.01 -0.66
C THR A 7 7.31 26.79 -1.28
N GLN A 8 7.07 26.56 -2.57
CA GLN A 8 7.52 25.40 -3.36
C GLN A 8 9.00 24.99 -3.15
N GLU A 9 9.83 25.93 -2.69
CA GLU A 9 11.26 25.80 -2.40
C GLU A 9 11.61 25.11 -1.07
N GLN A 10 10.65 24.85 -0.18
CA GLN A 10 10.95 24.33 1.18
C GLN A 10 10.87 22.81 1.35
N PHE A 11 10.43 22.05 0.34
CA PHE A 11 10.45 20.58 0.44
C PHE A 11 11.87 20.06 0.18
N PRO A 12 12.47 19.25 1.08
CA PRO A 12 13.76 18.62 0.83
C PRO A 12 13.68 17.61 -0.31
N TRP A 13 14.83 17.23 -0.89
CA TRP A 13 14.90 16.38 -2.08
C TRP A 13 14.21 15.01 -1.90
N TRP A 14 14.24 14.43 -0.70
CA TRP A 14 13.57 13.16 -0.38
C TRP A 14 12.03 13.27 -0.38
N ALA A 15 11.48 14.49 -0.32
CA ALA A 15 10.06 14.80 -0.51
C ALA A 15 9.80 15.53 -1.84
N GLY A 16 10.69 15.36 -2.83
CA GLY A 16 10.71 16.18 -4.05
C GLY A 16 9.38 16.20 -4.82
N ASN A 17 8.63 15.10 -4.84
CA ASN A 17 7.35 15.03 -5.55
C ASN A 17 6.26 15.92 -4.93
N ALA A 18 6.38 16.29 -3.65
CA ALA A 18 5.45 17.23 -3.02
C ALA A 18 5.54 18.64 -3.63
N ARG A 19 6.64 18.98 -4.33
CA ARG A 19 6.84 20.29 -4.95
C ARG A 19 5.86 20.56 -6.10
N PHE A 20 5.29 19.54 -6.72
CA PHE A 20 4.37 19.71 -7.86
C PHE A 20 2.89 19.46 -7.52
N ILE A 21 2.51 19.46 -6.23
CA ILE A 21 1.12 19.29 -5.78
C ILE A 21 0.17 20.32 -6.43
N HIS A 22 0.62 21.56 -6.63
CA HIS A 22 -0.18 22.64 -7.22
C HIS A 22 0.10 22.86 -8.72
N LEU A 23 0.83 21.95 -9.36
CA LEU A 23 1.19 22.02 -10.77
C LEU A 23 0.39 20.98 -11.57
N SER A 24 -0.84 21.34 -11.97
CA SER A 24 -1.81 20.38 -12.53
C SER A 24 -1.29 19.60 -13.75
N ASN A 25 -0.51 20.22 -14.65
CA ASN A 25 0.08 19.51 -15.78
C ASN A 25 1.24 18.59 -15.32
N THR A 26 2.11 19.09 -14.44
CA THR A 26 3.24 18.29 -13.93
C THR A 26 2.74 17.08 -13.13
N PHE A 27 1.63 17.23 -12.41
CA PHE A 27 0.93 16.13 -11.76
C PHE A 27 0.46 15.07 -12.77
N ILE A 28 -0.18 15.49 -13.88
CA ILE A 28 -0.59 14.57 -14.95
C ILE A 28 0.62 13.86 -15.56
N VAL A 29 1.69 14.58 -15.87
CA VAL A 29 2.95 14.01 -16.40
C VAL A 29 3.47 12.89 -15.51
N ALA A 30 3.53 13.10 -14.20
CA ALA A 30 4.01 12.10 -13.26
C ALA A 30 3.17 10.82 -13.29
N HIS A 31 1.84 10.94 -13.35
CA HIS A 31 0.94 9.79 -13.36
C HIS A 31 0.93 9.05 -14.70
N VAL A 32 1.00 9.77 -15.82
CA VAL A 32 1.13 9.16 -17.15
C VAL A 32 2.48 8.44 -17.28
N ALA A 33 3.56 9.01 -16.74
CA ALA A 33 4.86 8.33 -16.69
C ALA A 33 4.82 7.05 -15.84
N GLN A 34 4.14 7.08 -14.68
CA GLN A 34 3.95 5.87 -13.88
C GLN A 34 3.12 4.81 -14.62
N ALA A 35 2.06 5.21 -15.33
CA ALA A 35 1.28 4.30 -16.18
C ALA A 35 2.14 3.69 -17.30
N ALA A 36 3.06 4.47 -17.89
CA ALA A 36 4.01 3.96 -18.87
C ALA A 36 4.95 2.90 -18.26
N VAL A 37 5.44 3.10 -17.03
CA VAL A 37 6.27 2.12 -16.32
C VAL A 37 5.49 0.83 -16.04
N ILE A 38 4.22 0.93 -15.63
CA ILE A 38 3.36 -0.24 -15.42
C ILE A 38 3.17 -1.03 -16.72
N MET A 39 2.88 -0.34 -17.83
CA MET A 39 2.74 -0.98 -19.15
C MET A 39 4.06 -1.61 -19.62
N LEU A 40 5.19 -0.94 -19.39
CA LEU A 40 6.51 -1.46 -19.72
C LEU A 40 6.81 -2.72 -18.91
N TRP A 41 6.53 -2.70 -17.60
CA TRP A 41 6.71 -3.87 -16.74
C TRP A 41 5.84 -5.04 -17.21
N ALA A 42 4.55 -4.80 -17.46
CA ALA A 42 3.63 -5.85 -17.93
C ALA A 42 4.12 -6.48 -19.24
N GLY A 43 4.53 -5.66 -20.21
CA GLY A 43 5.06 -6.17 -21.48
C GLY A 43 6.40 -6.89 -21.34
N ALA A 44 7.37 -6.26 -20.66
CA ALA A 44 8.71 -6.79 -20.53
C ALA A 44 8.75 -8.08 -19.71
N PHE A 45 8.02 -8.14 -18.59
CA PHE A 45 7.96 -9.35 -17.78
C PHE A 45 7.16 -10.46 -18.45
N THR A 46 6.12 -10.16 -19.26
CA THR A 46 5.43 -11.19 -20.04
C THR A 46 6.38 -11.85 -21.05
N LEU A 47 7.17 -11.04 -21.75
CA LEU A 47 8.17 -11.55 -22.72
C LEU A 47 9.33 -12.26 -22.04
N PHE A 48 9.76 -11.77 -20.86
CA PHE A 48 10.78 -12.43 -20.05
C PHE A 48 10.29 -13.80 -19.56
N GLU A 49 9.08 -13.88 -18.99
CA GLU A 49 8.47 -15.14 -18.57
C GLU A 49 8.33 -16.11 -19.74
N LEU A 50 7.89 -15.64 -20.90
CA LEU A 50 7.80 -16.46 -22.10
C LEU A 50 9.17 -16.99 -22.56
N ALA A 51 10.24 -16.22 -22.42
CA ALA A 51 11.59 -16.64 -22.79
C ALA A 51 12.16 -17.75 -21.89
N VAL A 52 11.72 -17.83 -20.64
CA VAL A 52 12.16 -18.85 -19.67
C VAL A 52 11.14 -19.98 -19.47
N TYR A 53 9.96 -19.87 -20.07
CA TYR A 53 8.88 -20.83 -19.95
C TYR A 53 9.25 -22.20 -20.54
N ASN A 54 9.06 -23.25 -19.74
CA ASN A 54 9.21 -24.64 -20.15
C ASN A 54 7.85 -25.36 -20.10
N PRO A 55 7.30 -25.82 -21.23
CA PRO A 55 6.00 -26.51 -21.27
C PRO A 55 6.04 -27.91 -20.64
N ASN A 56 7.23 -28.47 -20.39
CA ASN A 56 7.38 -29.79 -19.76
C ASN A 56 7.27 -29.74 -18.23
N GLN A 57 7.09 -28.56 -17.64
CA GLN A 57 6.96 -28.35 -16.20
C GLN A 57 5.65 -27.63 -15.90
N PRO A 58 5.04 -27.87 -14.71
CA PRO A 58 3.88 -27.10 -14.28
C PRO A 58 4.20 -25.59 -14.25
N MET A 59 3.21 -24.76 -14.58
CA MET A 59 3.43 -23.32 -14.70
C MET A 59 3.81 -22.69 -13.34
N TYR A 60 3.20 -23.17 -12.26
CA TYR A 60 3.39 -22.63 -10.91
C TYR A 60 4.75 -22.91 -10.28
N THR A 61 5.56 -23.83 -10.82
CA THR A 61 6.89 -24.16 -10.27
C THR A 61 8.01 -23.32 -10.87
N GLN A 62 7.73 -22.53 -11.89
CA GLN A 62 8.72 -21.82 -12.70
C GLN A 62 8.88 -20.34 -12.31
N GLY A 63 8.18 -19.88 -11.27
CA GLY A 63 8.22 -18.48 -10.85
C GLY A 63 7.48 -17.53 -11.80
N LEU A 64 6.48 -18.04 -12.54
CA LEU A 64 5.70 -17.28 -13.51
C LEU A 64 4.54 -16.59 -12.81
N ILE A 65 4.35 -15.29 -13.02
CA ILE A 65 3.25 -14.53 -12.42
C ILE A 65 2.33 -13.90 -13.45
N LEU A 66 2.76 -13.68 -14.70
CA LEU A 66 1.94 -13.07 -15.75
C LEU A 66 1.32 -14.11 -16.70
N LEU A 67 2.09 -15.12 -17.13
CA LEU A 67 1.56 -16.17 -18.02
C LEU A 67 0.36 -16.92 -17.40
N PRO A 68 0.35 -17.28 -16.09
CA PRO A 68 -0.85 -17.84 -15.45
C PRO A 68 -2.10 -16.96 -15.56
N HIS A 69 -1.96 -15.62 -15.53
CA HIS A 69 -3.10 -14.72 -15.68
C HIS A 69 -3.66 -14.73 -17.11
N LEU A 70 -2.77 -14.81 -18.11
CA LEU A 70 -3.18 -14.95 -19.51
C LEU A 70 -3.83 -16.31 -19.77
N ALA A 71 -3.29 -17.38 -19.18
CA ALA A 71 -3.83 -18.73 -19.25
C ALA A 71 -5.24 -18.80 -18.63
N THR A 72 -5.46 -18.17 -17.48
CA THR A 72 -6.78 -18.09 -16.82
C THR A 72 -7.82 -17.41 -17.71
N GLN A 73 -7.41 -16.37 -18.45
CA GLN A 73 -8.27 -15.71 -19.44
C GLN A 73 -8.45 -16.52 -20.74
N GLY A 74 -7.75 -17.64 -20.88
CA GLY A 74 -7.86 -18.53 -22.03
C GLY A 74 -7.01 -18.18 -23.23
N TRP A 75 -6.06 -17.25 -23.09
CA TRP A 75 -5.15 -16.94 -24.20
C TRP A 75 -4.17 -18.09 -24.38
N GLY A 76 -4.11 -18.68 -25.58
CA GLY A 76 -3.15 -19.74 -25.88
C GLY A 76 -3.46 -21.10 -25.26
N MET A 77 -4.63 -21.25 -24.63
CA MET A 77 -5.03 -22.46 -23.90
C MET A 77 -5.92 -23.38 -24.74
N GLY A 78 -5.65 -24.68 -24.64
CA GLY A 78 -6.53 -25.74 -25.11
C GLY A 78 -7.37 -26.35 -23.98
N GLY A 79 -7.89 -27.56 -24.19
CA GLY A 79 -8.52 -28.33 -23.13
C GLY A 79 -7.49 -28.89 -22.13
N GLN A 80 -7.95 -29.28 -20.94
CA GLN A 80 -7.18 -29.90 -19.87
C GLN A 80 -5.99 -29.05 -19.37
N GLY A 81 -6.15 -27.72 -19.41
CA GLY A 81 -5.10 -26.79 -18.97
C GLY A 81 -3.82 -26.82 -19.82
N THR A 82 -3.88 -27.39 -21.03
CA THR A 82 -2.72 -27.50 -21.93
C THR A 82 -2.47 -26.22 -22.70
N VAL A 83 -1.20 -25.85 -22.87
CA VAL A 83 -0.79 -24.70 -23.66
C VAL A 83 -0.64 -25.14 -25.11
N VAL A 84 -1.45 -24.58 -26.00
CA VAL A 84 -1.48 -24.96 -27.44
C VAL A 84 -0.80 -23.93 -28.33
N ASP A 85 -0.80 -22.65 -27.94
CA ASP A 85 -0.21 -21.57 -28.72
C ASP A 85 0.29 -20.45 -27.80
N THR A 86 1.59 -20.15 -27.85
CA THR A 86 2.19 -19.08 -27.06
C THR A 86 2.24 -17.74 -27.80
N TYR A 87 1.85 -17.69 -29.07
CA TYR A 87 1.83 -16.45 -29.85
C TYR A 87 0.94 -15.35 -29.24
N PRO A 88 -0.27 -15.63 -28.70
CA PRO A 88 -1.07 -14.60 -28.03
C PRO A 88 -0.33 -13.96 -26.86
N TRP A 89 0.46 -14.71 -26.09
CA TRP A 89 1.24 -14.17 -24.97
C TRP A 89 2.34 -13.24 -25.46
N PHE A 90 3.06 -13.63 -26.53
CA PHE A 90 4.03 -12.76 -27.19
C PHE A 90 3.37 -11.47 -27.69
N ALA A 91 2.26 -11.58 -28.41
CA ALA A 91 1.55 -10.44 -28.98
C ALA A 91 1.07 -9.47 -27.87
N ILE A 92 0.49 -9.99 -26.79
CA ILE A 92 0.07 -9.18 -25.63
C ILE A 92 1.27 -8.49 -25.00
N GLY A 93 2.40 -9.19 -24.82
CA GLY A 93 3.64 -8.60 -24.31
C GLY A 93 4.11 -7.42 -25.17
N VAL A 94 4.17 -7.60 -26.50
CA VAL A 94 4.57 -6.55 -27.44
C VAL A 94 3.60 -5.37 -27.44
N ILE A 95 2.29 -5.62 -27.41
CA ILE A 95 1.27 -4.56 -27.33
C ILE A 95 1.50 -3.66 -26.11
N HIS A 96 1.80 -4.26 -24.95
CA HIS A 96 2.08 -3.50 -23.73
C HIS A 96 3.38 -2.68 -23.84
N ILE A 97 4.44 -3.21 -24.47
CA ILE A 97 5.67 -2.45 -24.74
C ILE A 97 5.40 -1.24 -25.64
N VAL A 98 4.65 -1.42 -26.72
CA VAL A 98 4.31 -0.32 -27.65
C VAL A 98 3.45 0.72 -26.95
N ALA A 99 2.44 0.30 -26.18
CA ALA A 99 1.61 1.19 -25.38
C ALA A 99 2.43 1.98 -24.36
N ALA A 100 3.42 1.36 -23.70
CA ALA A 100 4.34 2.03 -22.81
C ALA A 100 5.13 3.15 -23.50
N GLY A 101 5.60 2.91 -24.73
CA GLY A 101 6.26 3.92 -25.56
C GLY A 101 5.36 5.12 -25.86
N VAL A 102 4.09 4.87 -26.21
CA VAL A 102 3.10 5.94 -26.46
C VAL A 102 2.83 6.77 -25.20
N LEU A 103 2.63 6.11 -24.05
CA LEU A 103 2.39 6.80 -22.77
C LEU A 103 3.63 7.59 -22.32
N GLY A 104 4.82 7.00 -22.43
CA GLY A 104 6.07 7.67 -22.09
C GLY A 104 6.34 8.90 -22.96
N PHE A 105 6.08 8.79 -24.27
CA PHE A 105 6.15 9.94 -25.16
C PHE A 105 5.08 10.99 -24.84
N GLY A 106 3.86 10.57 -24.50
CA GLY A 106 2.80 11.46 -24.03
C GLY A 106 3.23 12.26 -22.78
N ALA A 107 3.83 11.60 -21.79
CA ALA A 107 4.37 12.28 -20.61
C ALA A 107 5.48 13.29 -20.97
N TYR A 108 6.40 12.90 -21.86
CA TYR A 108 7.46 13.80 -22.36
C TYR A 108 6.88 15.00 -23.12
N PHE A 109 5.89 14.78 -23.98
CA PHE A 109 5.18 15.83 -24.72
C PHE A 109 4.52 16.82 -23.76
N HIS A 110 3.73 16.33 -22.80
CA HIS A 110 3.07 17.18 -21.80
C HIS A 110 4.08 17.98 -20.97
N ARG A 111 5.23 17.39 -20.62
CA ARG A 111 6.29 18.06 -19.85
C ARG A 111 7.01 19.16 -20.63
N SER A 112 7.17 18.98 -21.94
CA SER A 112 7.99 19.84 -22.80
C SER A 112 7.19 20.91 -23.54
N ARG A 113 5.92 20.66 -23.83
CA ARG A 113 5.08 21.54 -24.66
C ARG A 113 4.04 22.34 -23.89
N LEU A 114 3.66 21.91 -22.69
CA LEU A 114 2.64 22.57 -21.88
C LEU A 114 3.26 23.17 -20.63
N ALA A 115 2.69 24.29 -20.18
CA ALA A 115 3.03 24.94 -18.94
C ALA A 115 2.82 24.00 -17.73
N PRO A 116 3.59 24.16 -16.63
CA PRO A 116 3.44 23.31 -15.44
C PRO A 116 2.05 23.35 -14.80
N ARG A 117 1.34 24.48 -14.93
CA ARG A 117 -0.08 24.62 -14.57
C ARG A 117 -0.90 24.83 -15.83
N LEU A 118 -2.05 24.17 -15.91
CA LEU A 118 -2.90 24.19 -17.11
C LEU A 118 -3.76 25.45 -17.23
N ASP A 119 -3.96 26.22 -16.15
CA ASP A 119 -4.61 27.53 -16.18
C ASP A 119 -3.84 28.58 -16.98
N GLN A 120 -2.53 28.37 -17.16
CA GLN A 120 -1.65 29.19 -18.00
C GLN A 120 -1.77 28.86 -19.50
N GLU A 121 -2.40 27.73 -19.82
CA GLU A 121 -2.65 27.32 -21.20
C GLU A 121 -3.94 27.92 -21.74
N SER A 122 -4.13 27.87 -23.06
CA SER A 122 -5.35 28.33 -23.72
C SER A 122 -6.19 27.19 -24.29
N GLY A 123 -7.45 27.49 -24.65
CA GLY A 123 -8.33 26.55 -25.34
C GLY A 123 -8.79 25.36 -24.49
N ARG A 124 -8.65 24.14 -25.02
CA ARG A 124 -9.14 22.92 -24.35
C ARG A 124 -8.26 22.49 -23.19
N ALA A 125 -6.96 22.75 -23.23
CA ALA A 125 -6.01 22.36 -22.18
C ALA A 125 -6.33 23.04 -20.85
N ALA A 126 -6.70 24.33 -20.87
CA ALA A 126 -7.15 25.08 -19.71
C ALA A 126 -8.32 24.43 -18.97
N LYS A 127 -9.21 23.75 -19.71
CA LYS A 127 -10.36 23.05 -19.11
C LYS A 127 -9.95 21.84 -18.27
N PHE A 128 -8.71 21.36 -18.35
CA PHE A 128 -8.21 20.25 -17.52
C PHE A 128 -7.46 20.72 -16.27
N HIS A 129 -7.34 22.04 -16.05
CA HIS A 129 -6.87 22.54 -14.77
C HIS A 129 -7.83 22.14 -13.64
N PHE A 130 -7.27 21.84 -12.47
CA PHE A 130 -8.00 21.52 -11.26
C PHE A 130 -7.22 22.03 -10.05
N GLU A 131 -7.97 22.36 -8.99
CA GLU A 131 -7.45 22.66 -7.68
C GLU A 131 -8.05 21.67 -6.67
N TRP A 132 -7.37 21.44 -5.55
CA TRP A 132 -7.72 20.38 -4.60
C TRP A 132 -8.97 20.67 -3.78
N ASP A 133 -9.36 21.94 -3.71
CA ASP A 133 -10.57 22.46 -3.06
C ASP A 133 -11.76 22.61 -4.02
N ASP A 134 -11.57 22.43 -5.33
CA ASP A 134 -12.64 22.41 -6.34
C ASP A 134 -13.33 21.04 -6.37
N ALA A 135 -14.21 20.82 -5.38
CA ALA A 135 -14.97 19.59 -5.23
C ALA A 135 -15.81 19.21 -6.47
N PRO A 136 -16.52 20.13 -7.17
CA PRO A 136 -17.18 19.82 -8.43
C PRO A 136 -16.22 19.30 -9.51
N LYS A 137 -15.07 19.93 -9.70
CA LYS A 137 -14.10 19.51 -10.71
C LYS A 137 -13.50 18.14 -10.40
N LEU A 138 -13.20 17.87 -9.14
CA LEU A 138 -12.73 16.57 -8.69
C LEU A 138 -13.78 15.47 -8.89
N GLY A 139 -15.06 15.78 -8.62
CA GLY A 139 -16.19 14.88 -8.90
C GLY A 139 -16.31 14.55 -10.40
N LEU A 140 -16.16 15.55 -11.26
CA LEU A 140 -16.16 15.36 -12.72
C LEU A 140 -15.02 14.42 -13.17
N ILE A 141 -13.81 14.60 -12.64
CA ILE A 141 -12.65 13.75 -12.96
C ILE A 141 -12.92 12.32 -12.48
N LEU A 142 -13.37 12.15 -11.23
CA LEU A 142 -13.72 10.84 -10.66
C LEU A 142 -14.75 10.11 -11.53
N GLY A 143 -15.82 10.78 -11.93
CA GLY A 143 -16.89 10.17 -12.71
C GLY A 143 -16.42 9.62 -14.06
N HIS A 144 -15.52 10.32 -14.76
CA HIS A 144 -14.93 9.81 -16.01
C HIS A 144 -14.08 8.55 -15.77
N HIS A 145 -13.29 8.50 -14.69
CA HIS A 145 -12.51 7.31 -14.36
C HIS A 145 -13.40 6.12 -14.02
N LEU A 146 -14.50 6.33 -13.29
CA LEU A 146 -15.47 5.28 -12.98
C LEU A 146 -16.10 4.69 -14.25
N VAL A 147 -16.47 5.53 -15.22
CA VAL A 147 -16.98 5.05 -16.52
C VAL A 147 -15.92 4.20 -17.22
N ILE A 148 -14.66 4.64 -17.27
CA ILE A 148 -13.56 3.88 -17.90
C ILE A 148 -13.35 2.53 -17.21
N LEU A 149 -13.40 2.46 -15.87
CA LEU A 149 -13.31 1.21 -15.12
C LEU A 149 -14.49 0.28 -15.42
N GLY A 150 -15.70 0.83 -15.52
CA GLY A 150 -16.89 0.07 -15.91
C GLY A 150 -16.79 -0.52 -17.32
N LEU A 151 -16.27 0.25 -18.28
CA LEU A 151 -15.96 -0.27 -19.62
C LEU A 151 -14.87 -1.36 -19.56
N GLY A 152 -13.87 -1.22 -18.69
CA GLY A 152 -12.87 -2.26 -18.45
C GLY A 152 -13.48 -3.58 -17.95
N ALA A 153 -14.45 -3.52 -17.02
CA ALA A 153 -15.18 -4.71 -16.56
C ALA A 153 -15.99 -5.36 -17.70
N LEU A 154 -16.59 -4.56 -18.59
CA LEU A 154 -17.29 -5.08 -19.78
C LEU A 154 -16.35 -5.76 -20.78
N LEU A 155 -15.07 -5.38 -20.85
CA LEU A 155 -14.10 -6.09 -21.70
C LEU A 155 -13.87 -7.53 -21.22
N LEU A 156 -13.85 -7.77 -19.89
CA LEU A 156 -13.79 -9.13 -19.36
C LEU A 156 -15.06 -9.91 -19.68
N VAL A 157 -16.24 -9.28 -19.55
CA VAL A 157 -17.52 -9.90 -19.92
C VAL A 157 -17.49 -10.30 -21.40
N ALA A 158 -17.12 -9.38 -22.29
CA ALA A 158 -17.01 -9.64 -23.72
C ALA A 158 -16.00 -10.75 -24.03
N LYS A 159 -14.87 -10.81 -23.30
CA LYS A 159 -13.91 -11.92 -23.41
C LYS A 159 -14.57 -13.27 -23.08
N ALA A 160 -15.34 -13.32 -22.00
CA ALA A 160 -16.00 -14.52 -21.51
C ALA A 160 -17.19 -14.97 -22.37
N THR A 161 -17.94 -14.03 -22.97
CA THR A 161 -19.20 -14.31 -23.68
C THR A 161 -19.05 -14.34 -25.20
N ASN A 162 -18.04 -13.68 -25.77
CA ASN A 162 -17.92 -13.50 -27.23
C ASN A 162 -16.53 -13.86 -27.79
N PHE A 163 -15.45 -13.72 -27.01
CA PHE A 163 -14.08 -13.91 -27.53
C PHE A 163 -13.37 -15.13 -26.92
N GLY A 164 -13.88 -16.32 -27.23
CA GLY A 164 -13.22 -17.60 -26.90
C GLY A 164 -13.41 -18.09 -25.46
N GLY A 165 -14.07 -17.31 -24.59
CA GLY A 165 -14.41 -17.76 -23.24
C GLY A 165 -13.29 -17.60 -22.21
N LEU A 166 -13.48 -18.23 -21.05
CA LEU A 166 -12.52 -18.29 -19.94
C LEU A 166 -12.16 -19.74 -19.64
N TYR A 167 -11.05 -19.97 -18.94
CA TYR A 167 -10.72 -21.29 -18.45
C TYR A 167 -11.62 -21.64 -17.26
N ASP A 168 -12.34 -22.75 -17.35
CA ASP A 168 -13.16 -23.27 -16.26
C ASP A 168 -12.38 -24.37 -15.54
N SER A 169 -11.93 -24.10 -14.31
CA SER A 169 -11.16 -25.05 -13.51
C SER A 169 -11.96 -26.28 -13.09
N ASN A 170 -13.29 -26.17 -12.98
CA ASN A 170 -14.12 -27.31 -12.55
C ASN A 170 -14.28 -28.35 -13.67
N LEU A 171 -14.23 -27.88 -14.91
CA LEU A 171 -14.33 -28.71 -16.11
C LEU A 171 -12.98 -28.90 -16.81
N GLU A 172 -11.93 -28.26 -16.30
CA GLU A 172 -10.58 -28.20 -16.85
C GLU A 172 -10.55 -27.88 -18.35
N GLN A 173 -11.39 -26.94 -18.79
CA GLN A 173 -11.51 -26.62 -20.23
C GLN A 173 -11.83 -25.16 -20.49
N MET A 174 -11.52 -24.71 -21.69
CA MET A 174 -11.96 -23.43 -22.21
C MET A 174 -13.47 -23.43 -22.46
N ARG A 175 -14.18 -22.48 -21.85
CA ARG A 175 -15.64 -22.42 -21.93
C ARG A 175 -16.14 -21.00 -22.19
N LEU A 176 -17.03 -20.91 -23.18
CA LEU A 176 -17.81 -19.70 -23.41
C LEU A 176 -18.94 -19.62 -22.36
N VAL A 177 -19.04 -18.48 -21.69
CA VAL A 177 -20.11 -18.25 -20.71
C VAL A 177 -21.32 -17.71 -21.45
N THR A 178 -22.32 -18.57 -21.68
CA THR A 178 -23.52 -18.20 -22.45
C THR A 178 -24.65 -17.65 -21.60
N THR A 179 -24.70 -18.02 -20.31
CA THR A 179 -25.78 -17.64 -19.39
C THR A 179 -25.23 -17.06 -18.08
N PRO A 180 -24.62 -15.85 -18.09
CA PRO A 180 -24.16 -15.21 -16.86
C PRO A 180 -25.30 -15.01 -15.85
N THR A 181 -25.00 -15.15 -14.56
CA THR A 181 -25.99 -14.97 -13.50
C THR A 181 -26.35 -13.49 -13.35
N LEU A 182 -27.61 -13.15 -13.61
CA LEU A 182 -28.14 -11.79 -13.46
C LEU A 182 -29.18 -11.67 -12.34
N ASP A 183 -29.44 -12.75 -11.60
CA ASP A 183 -30.36 -12.71 -10.47
C ASP A 183 -29.75 -11.88 -9.33
N PRO A 184 -30.37 -10.73 -8.95
CA PRO A 184 -29.85 -9.90 -7.88
C PRO A 184 -29.81 -10.61 -6.53
N ALA A 185 -30.70 -11.57 -6.28
CA ALA A 185 -30.72 -12.30 -5.01
C ALA A 185 -29.46 -13.14 -4.83
N THR A 186 -29.09 -13.91 -5.85
CA THR A 186 -27.84 -14.70 -5.87
C THR A 186 -26.62 -13.80 -5.73
N LEU A 187 -26.52 -12.72 -6.53
CA LEU A 187 -25.36 -11.83 -6.47
C LEU A 187 -25.25 -11.09 -5.12
N TRP A 188 -26.38 -10.78 -4.48
CA TRP A 188 -26.41 -10.13 -3.18
C TRP A 188 -26.03 -11.06 -2.02
N ASP A 189 -26.19 -12.37 -2.19
CA ASP A 189 -25.84 -13.38 -1.17
C ASP A 189 -24.33 -13.44 -0.91
N TYR A 190 -23.54 -13.25 -1.98
CA TYR A 190 -22.07 -13.21 -1.94
C TYR A 190 -21.48 -12.16 -0.99
N ARG A 191 -22.25 -11.18 -0.50
CA ARG A 191 -21.76 -10.21 0.49
C ARG A 191 -21.24 -10.85 1.79
N THR A 192 -21.68 -12.06 2.11
CA THR A 192 -21.26 -12.81 3.32
C THR A 192 -20.09 -13.76 3.06
N HIS A 193 -19.85 -14.11 1.80
CA HIS A 193 -18.86 -15.09 1.36
C HIS A 193 -18.21 -14.64 0.04
N LEU A 194 -17.70 -13.40 0.03
CA LEU A 194 -17.24 -12.66 -1.15
C LEU A 194 -16.22 -13.42 -2.02
N PHE A 195 -15.48 -14.34 -1.40
CA PHE A 195 -14.34 -15.01 -2.01
C PHE A 195 -14.64 -16.46 -2.47
N ASP A 196 -15.86 -16.94 -2.24
CA ASP A 196 -16.27 -18.33 -2.48
C ASP A 196 -16.91 -18.53 -3.86
N VAL A 197 -16.69 -17.60 -4.79
CA VAL A 197 -17.17 -17.71 -6.19
C VAL A 197 -16.52 -18.93 -6.84
N ASN A 198 -17.35 -19.90 -7.24
CA ASN A 198 -16.91 -21.22 -7.67
C ASN A 198 -17.40 -21.62 -9.08
N ASN A 199 -18.08 -20.73 -9.80
CA ASN A 199 -18.49 -20.94 -11.19
C ASN A 199 -18.31 -19.66 -12.03
N LEU A 200 -18.20 -19.82 -13.36
CA LEU A 200 -17.94 -18.71 -14.26
C LEU A 200 -19.16 -17.82 -14.49
N GLU A 201 -20.37 -18.37 -14.37
CA GLU A 201 -21.63 -17.63 -14.53
C GLU A 201 -21.75 -16.49 -13.51
N ASP A 202 -21.43 -16.78 -12.24
CA ASP A 202 -21.44 -15.80 -11.15
C ASP A 202 -20.26 -14.85 -11.25
N LEU A 203 -19.08 -15.33 -11.66
CA LEU A 203 -17.92 -14.48 -11.91
C LEU A 203 -18.24 -13.43 -13.00
N VAL A 204 -18.76 -13.84 -14.15
CA VAL A 204 -19.10 -12.94 -15.25
C VAL A 204 -20.32 -12.08 -14.91
N GLY A 205 -21.34 -12.67 -14.28
CA GLY A 205 -22.54 -11.98 -13.83
C GLY A 205 -22.24 -10.85 -12.84
N GLY A 206 -21.36 -11.11 -11.87
CA GLY A 206 -20.85 -10.11 -10.94
C GLY A 206 -20.14 -8.95 -11.65
N HIS A 207 -19.33 -9.23 -12.67
CA HIS A 207 -18.67 -8.18 -13.46
C HIS A 207 -19.66 -7.34 -14.28
N ILE A 208 -20.77 -7.91 -14.76
CA ILE A 208 -21.87 -7.15 -15.39
C ILE A 208 -22.48 -6.19 -14.38
N CYS A 209 -22.76 -6.66 -13.17
CA CYS A 209 -23.32 -5.83 -12.10
C CYS A 209 -22.35 -4.69 -11.71
N VAL A 210 -21.06 -4.99 -11.55
CA VAL A 210 -20.02 -4.00 -11.24
C VAL A 210 -19.88 -2.98 -12.39
N ALA A 211 -19.89 -3.43 -13.65
CA ALA A 211 -19.86 -2.53 -14.80
C ALA A 211 -21.04 -1.55 -14.81
N ALA A 212 -22.25 -2.05 -14.59
CA ALA A 212 -23.45 -1.22 -14.49
C ALA A 212 -23.35 -0.20 -13.36
N LEU A 213 -22.89 -0.64 -12.17
CA LEU A 213 -22.70 0.23 -11.01
C LEU A 213 -21.65 1.33 -11.27
N LEU A 214 -20.51 0.98 -11.86
CA LEU A 214 -19.43 1.92 -12.16
C LEU A 214 -19.84 2.93 -13.24
N ILE A 215 -20.54 2.50 -14.29
CA ILE A 215 -21.02 3.41 -15.35
C ILE A 215 -22.11 4.33 -14.81
N ALA A 216 -23.10 3.80 -14.09
CA ALA A 216 -24.17 4.59 -13.51
C ALA A 216 -23.63 5.57 -12.45
N GLY A 217 -22.77 5.10 -11.55
CA GLY A 217 -22.07 5.94 -10.57
C GLY A 217 -21.16 6.97 -11.22
N GLY A 218 -20.47 6.61 -12.29
CA GLY A 218 -19.65 7.54 -13.07
C GLY A 218 -20.47 8.65 -13.72
N ALA A 219 -21.59 8.31 -14.35
CA ALA A 219 -22.54 9.28 -14.89
C ALA A 219 -23.10 10.20 -13.79
N TRP A 220 -23.46 9.62 -12.64
CA TRP A 220 -23.91 10.39 -11.47
C TRP A 220 -22.85 11.41 -11.00
N HIS A 221 -21.60 10.97 -10.83
CA HIS A 221 -20.51 11.85 -10.39
C HIS A 221 -20.11 12.92 -11.42
N ILE A 222 -20.38 12.70 -12.71
CA ILE A 222 -20.23 13.72 -13.76
C ILE A 222 -21.32 14.79 -13.64
N LEU A 223 -22.56 14.37 -13.35
CA LEU A 223 -23.75 15.25 -13.41
C LEU A 223 -24.04 15.97 -12.10
N VAL A 224 -23.69 15.36 -10.96
CA VAL A 224 -24.08 15.84 -9.63
C VAL A 224 -22.84 16.21 -8.82
N PRO A 225 -22.65 17.49 -8.46
CA PRO A 225 -21.53 17.90 -7.61
C PRO A 225 -21.72 17.37 -6.17
N PRO A 226 -20.64 17.22 -5.39
CA PRO A 226 -20.72 16.71 -4.02
C PRO A 226 -21.66 17.54 -3.15
N PHE A 227 -22.57 16.87 -2.43
CA PHE A 227 -23.52 17.51 -1.54
C PHE A 227 -22.83 18.26 -0.39
N ALA A 228 -23.51 19.23 0.19
CA ALA A 228 -22.96 20.05 1.27
C ALA A 228 -22.52 19.22 2.50
N TRP A 229 -23.25 18.15 2.83
CA TRP A 229 -22.87 17.27 3.95
C TRP A 229 -21.60 16.48 3.65
N VAL A 230 -21.37 16.06 2.40
CA VAL A 230 -20.13 15.40 1.96
C VAL A 230 -18.95 16.36 2.13
N ARG A 231 -19.12 17.62 1.69
CA ARG A 231 -18.10 18.66 1.85
C ARG A 231 -17.77 19.02 3.29
N ARG A 232 -18.64 18.70 4.25
CA ARG A 232 -18.40 18.92 5.69
C ARG A 232 -17.66 17.77 6.35
N ILE A 233 -17.80 16.55 5.85
CA ILE A 233 -17.23 15.34 6.46
C ILE A 233 -15.90 14.96 5.80
N PHE A 234 -15.80 15.08 4.48
CA PHE A 234 -14.61 14.70 3.73
C PHE A 234 -13.61 15.85 3.59
N LEU A 235 -12.33 15.49 3.57
CA LEU A 235 -11.21 16.41 3.40
C LEU A 235 -10.88 16.58 1.92
N PHE A 236 -11.20 17.76 1.38
CA PHE A 236 -10.84 18.16 0.02
C PHE A 236 -9.45 18.81 0.03
N SER A 237 -8.43 17.95 0.08
CA SER A 237 -7.01 18.33 0.00
C SER A 237 -6.23 17.25 -0.72
N ALA A 238 -5.02 17.57 -1.21
CA ALA A 238 -4.15 16.60 -1.89
C ALA A 238 -3.87 15.37 -1.01
N ASP A 239 -3.46 15.59 0.25
CA ASP A 239 -3.19 14.51 1.21
C ASP A 239 -4.47 13.74 1.57
N GLY A 240 -5.62 14.41 1.68
CA GLY A 240 -6.91 13.76 2.00
C GLY A 240 -7.38 12.82 0.89
N ILE A 241 -7.41 13.29 -0.35
CA ILE A 241 -7.85 12.49 -1.52
C ILE A 241 -6.87 11.35 -1.80
N LEU A 242 -5.57 11.59 -1.65
CA LEU A 242 -4.54 10.55 -1.71
C LEU A 242 -4.77 9.49 -0.64
N ALA A 243 -5.05 9.88 0.61
CA ALA A 243 -5.29 8.94 1.70
C ALA A 243 -6.49 8.03 1.44
N TYR A 244 -7.62 8.57 0.95
CA TYR A 244 -8.79 7.76 0.59
C TYR A 244 -8.47 6.73 -0.49
N SER A 245 -7.67 7.11 -1.48
CA SER A 245 -7.21 6.22 -2.55
C SER A 245 -6.26 5.14 -2.03
N LEU A 246 -5.37 5.48 -1.10
CA LEU A 246 -4.45 4.54 -0.44
C LEU A 246 -5.19 3.53 0.44
N PHE A 247 -6.24 3.94 1.15
CA PHE A 247 -7.11 3.00 1.86
C PHE A 247 -7.87 2.09 0.89
N GLY A 248 -8.36 2.63 -0.22
CA GLY A 248 -9.02 1.86 -1.26
C GLY A 248 -8.13 0.78 -1.88
N ILE A 249 -6.90 1.13 -2.26
CA ILE A 249 -5.95 0.15 -2.84
C ILE A 249 -5.45 -0.85 -1.80
N ALA A 250 -5.32 -0.46 -0.52
CA ALA A 250 -5.00 -1.39 0.55
C ALA A 250 -6.11 -2.44 0.73
N LEU A 251 -7.38 -2.00 0.75
CA LEU A 251 -8.52 -2.92 0.81
C LEU A 251 -8.54 -3.87 -0.39
N ALA A 252 -8.35 -3.34 -1.60
CA ALA A 252 -8.28 -4.14 -2.82
C ALA A 252 -7.10 -5.13 -2.80
N GLY A 253 -5.94 -4.73 -2.27
CA GLY A 253 -4.77 -5.59 -2.15
C GLY A 253 -4.94 -6.72 -1.13
N PHE A 254 -5.58 -6.45 0.02
CA PHE A 254 -5.94 -7.51 0.97
C PHE A 254 -6.98 -8.47 0.39
N ALA A 255 -7.99 -7.95 -0.30
CA ALA A 255 -8.98 -8.77 -1.00
C ALA A 255 -8.34 -9.63 -2.09
N ALA A 256 -7.47 -9.06 -2.93
CA ALA A 256 -6.74 -9.78 -3.98
C ALA A 256 -5.80 -10.85 -3.40
N SER A 257 -5.11 -10.54 -2.31
CA SER A 257 -4.27 -11.50 -1.58
C SER A 257 -5.07 -12.70 -1.07
N TYR A 258 -6.22 -12.44 -0.44
CA TYR A 258 -7.11 -13.49 0.06
C TYR A 258 -7.67 -14.33 -1.09
N TYR A 259 -8.19 -13.68 -2.14
CA TYR A 259 -8.77 -14.35 -3.30
C TYR A 259 -7.73 -15.22 -4.03
N CYS A 260 -6.50 -14.71 -4.22
CA CYS A 260 -5.39 -15.48 -4.77
C CYS A 260 -5.00 -16.66 -3.88
N GLY A 261 -5.01 -16.49 -2.56
CA GLY A 261 -4.66 -17.53 -1.61
C GLY A 261 -5.60 -18.74 -1.64
N PHE A 262 -6.91 -18.51 -1.75
CA PHE A 262 -7.91 -19.55 -1.52
C PHE A 262 -8.78 -19.92 -2.72
N ASN A 263 -9.07 -19.00 -3.64
CA ASN A 263 -9.99 -19.27 -4.74
C ASN A 263 -9.31 -20.17 -5.79
N THR A 264 -10.03 -21.21 -6.23
CA THR A 264 -9.52 -22.19 -7.20
C THR A 264 -10.12 -22.01 -8.60
N LEU A 265 -11.10 -21.12 -8.76
CA LEU A 265 -11.71 -20.81 -10.06
C LEU A 265 -10.93 -19.70 -10.78
N ALA A 266 -10.85 -18.52 -10.17
CA ALA A 266 -10.15 -17.37 -10.71
C ALA A 266 -8.62 -17.51 -10.62
N TYR A 267 -8.14 -18.41 -9.78
CA TYR A 267 -6.76 -18.85 -9.73
C TYR A 267 -6.74 -20.39 -9.82
N PRO A 268 -6.78 -20.97 -11.02
CA PRO A 268 -6.77 -22.42 -11.21
C PRO A 268 -5.54 -23.09 -10.61
N VAL A 269 -5.71 -24.29 -10.05
CA VAL A 269 -4.63 -25.01 -9.35
C VAL A 269 -3.53 -25.48 -10.31
N GLU A 270 -3.89 -25.70 -11.57
CA GLU A 270 -2.98 -26.11 -12.65
C GLU A 270 -1.98 -25.01 -13.01
N PHE A 271 -2.41 -23.74 -12.87
CA PHE A 271 -1.60 -22.59 -13.26
C PHE A 271 -0.86 -21.95 -12.07
N TYR A 272 -1.48 -21.94 -10.90
CA TYR A 272 -0.95 -21.22 -9.73
C TYR A 272 -0.46 -22.13 -8.60
N GLY A 273 -0.80 -23.42 -8.62
CA GLY A 273 -0.53 -24.38 -7.56
C GLY A 273 -1.69 -24.51 -6.58
N PRO A 274 -1.57 -25.38 -5.57
CA PRO A 274 -2.65 -25.68 -4.63
C PRO A 274 -3.07 -24.45 -3.81
N PRO A 275 -4.30 -24.44 -3.27
CA PRO A 275 -4.75 -23.38 -2.37
C PRO A 275 -3.91 -23.35 -1.09
N LEU A 276 -3.76 -22.15 -0.53
CA LEU A 276 -2.85 -21.89 0.58
C LEU A 276 -3.57 -21.97 1.92
N LEU A 277 -2.78 -22.04 3.00
CA LEU A 277 -3.25 -21.76 4.35
C LEU A 277 -2.63 -20.46 4.87
N LEU A 278 -3.40 -19.73 5.68
CA LEU A 278 -2.93 -18.51 6.34
C LEU A 278 -2.36 -18.86 7.71
N LYS A 279 -1.09 -18.55 7.93
CA LYS A 279 -0.45 -18.59 9.24
C LYS A 279 -0.59 -17.23 9.91
N SER A 280 -1.55 -17.10 10.83
CA SER A 280 -1.81 -15.87 11.59
C SER A 280 -0.84 -15.67 12.77
N ALA A 281 0.46 -15.70 12.50
CA ALA A 281 1.50 -15.37 13.49
C ALA A 281 1.76 -13.85 13.52
N PHE A 282 2.81 -13.41 14.22
CA PHE A 282 3.22 -11.99 14.27
C PHE A 282 3.36 -11.35 12.89
N LEU A 283 3.85 -12.11 11.90
CA LEU A 283 3.80 -11.77 10.48
C LEU A 283 2.85 -12.75 9.79
N PRO A 284 1.62 -12.31 9.43
CA PRO A 284 0.70 -13.15 8.68
C PRO A 284 1.30 -13.53 7.33
N SER A 285 1.31 -14.82 7.02
CA SER A 285 1.82 -15.31 5.74
C SER A 285 0.99 -16.46 5.20
N TYR A 286 0.86 -16.50 3.88
CA TYR A 286 0.27 -17.63 3.18
C TYR A 286 1.36 -18.64 2.85
N PHE A 287 1.08 -19.92 3.07
CA PHE A 287 1.99 -21.00 2.74
C PHE A 287 1.26 -22.17 2.11
N ASP A 288 1.97 -22.94 1.30
CA ASP A 288 1.48 -24.19 0.73
C ASP A 288 1.61 -25.31 1.78
N PRO A 289 0.50 -25.89 2.28
CA PRO A 289 0.55 -26.95 3.28
C PRO A 289 1.07 -28.28 2.73
N THR A 290 1.01 -28.48 1.41
CA THR A 290 1.39 -29.74 0.76
C THR A 290 2.88 -29.83 0.48
N GLY A 291 3.60 -28.70 0.53
CA GLY A 291 5.02 -28.64 0.21
C GLY A 291 5.31 -29.04 -1.24
N THR A 292 4.52 -28.54 -2.19
CA THR A 292 4.60 -28.92 -3.62
C THR A 292 5.98 -28.69 -4.21
N MET A 293 6.70 -27.69 -3.72
CA MET A 293 8.06 -27.36 -4.15
C MET A 293 9.06 -27.71 -3.06
N ALA A 294 10.09 -28.49 -3.42
CA ALA A 294 11.20 -28.81 -2.52
C ALA A 294 12.06 -27.57 -2.21
N GLU A 295 12.21 -26.68 -3.20
CA GLU A 295 12.89 -25.40 -3.07
C GLU A 295 12.07 -24.31 -3.78
N GLY A 296 12.02 -23.11 -3.19
CA GLY A 296 11.25 -21.98 -3.74
C GLY A 296 9.79 -21.96 -3.30
N PHE A 297 9.00 -21.14 -4.01
CA PHE A 297 7.58 -20.91 -3.72
C PHE A 297 6.77 -20.95 -5.00
N THR A 298 5.55 -21.46 -4.92
CA THR A 298 4.63 -21.46 -6.06
C THR A 298 4.23 -20.04 -6.43
N SER A 299 3.79 -19.84 -7.68
CA SER A 299 3.25 -18.57 -8.14
C SER A 299 2.15 -18.01 -7.24
N ARG A 300 1.26 -18.88 -6.72
CA ARG A 300 0.21 -18.48 -5.76
C ARG A 300 0.80 -17.91 -4.46
N VAL A 301 1.80 -18.57 -3.88
CA VAL A 301 2.44 -18.12 -2.63
C VAL A 301 3.08 -16.75 -2.83
N TRP A 302 3.78 -16.54 -3.94
CA TRP A 302 4.37 -15.24 -4.27
C TRP A 302 3.32 -14.15 -4.39
N LEU A 303 2.30 -14.37 -5.22
CA LEU A 303 1.25 -13.38 -5.46
C LEU A 303 0.48 -13.03 -4.18
N ALA A 304 0.03 -14.04 -3.42
CA ALA A 304 -0.75 -13.82 -2.22
C ALA A 304 0.03 -13.04 -1.16
N ASN A 305 1.29 -13.41 -0.87
CA ASN A 305 2.10 -12.72 0.13
C ASN A 305 2.56 -11.33 -0.34
N ALA A 306 3.02 -11.18 -1.59
CA ALA A 306 3.47 -9.88 -2.09
C ALA A 306 2.35 -8.85 -2.03
N HIS A 307 1.13 -9.22 -2.48
CA HIS A 307 -0.02 -8.33 -2.40
C HIS A 307 -0.45 -8.04 -0.96
N PHE A 308 -0.35 -9.02 -0.04
CA PHE A 308 -0.63 -8.79 1.38
C PHE A 308 0.28 -7.72 1.98
N TYR A 309 1.60 -7.86 1.80
CA TYR A 309 2.56 -6.92 2.39
C TYR A 309 2.53 -5.55 1.70
N LEU A 310 2.33 -5.50 0.37
CA LEU A 310 2.11 -4.23 -0.32
C LEU A 310 0.84 -3.53 0.18
N ALA A 311 -0.27 -4.26 0.34
CA ALA A 311 -1.51 -3.74 0.90
C ALA A 311 -1.33 -3.20 2.32
N PHE A 312 -0.55 -3.90 3.15
CA PHE A 312 -0.16 -3.43 4.47
C PHE A 312 0.56 -2.08 4.37
N PHE A 313 1.63 -1.97 3.58
CA PHE A 313 2.34 -0.69 3.44
C PHE A 313 1.50 0.43 2.82
N PHE A 314 0.57 0.12 1.90
CA PHE A 314 -0.40 1.09 1.41
C PHE A 314 -1.36 1.57 2.50
N LEU A 315 -1.78 0.68 3.42
CA LEU A 315 -2.59 1.06 4.59
C LEU A 315 -1.82 2.04 5.48
N GLN A 316 -0.54 1.79 5.77
CA GLN A 316 0.26 2.75 6.53
C GLN A 316 0.46 4.07 5.78
N GLY A 317 0.64 4.04 4.46
CA GLY A 317 0.67 5.24 3.63
C GLY A 317 -0.64 6.05 3.75
N GLY A 318 -1.78 5.37 3.70
CA GLY A 318 -3.09 6.00 3.90
C GLY A 318 -3.21 6.65 5.27
N LEU A 319 -2.83 5.95 6.34
CA LEU A 319 -2.83 6.48 7.71
C LEU A 319 -1.94 7.71 7.84
N TRP A 320 -0.74 7.64 7.26
CA TRP A 320 0.23 8.74 7.25
C TRP A 320 -0.33 10.00 6.59
N HIS A 321 -0.85 9.88 5.35
CA HIS A 321 -1.39 11.01 4.62
C HIS A 321 -2.70 11.53 5.24
N PHE A 322 -3.54 10.66 5.80
CA PHE A 322 -4.77 11.06 6.48
C PHE A 322 -4.48 11.92 7.72
N GLN A 323 -3.53 11.50 8.56
CA GLN A 323 -3.11 12.27 9.73
C GLN A 323 -2.58 13.65 9.33
N ARG A 324 -1.78 13.73 8.28
CA ARG A 324 -1.28 15.01 7.74
C ARG A 324 -2.42 15.90 7.24
N ALA A 325 -3.41 15.33 6.54
CA ALA A 325 -4.59 16.05 6.09
C ALA A 325 -5.41 16.62 7.27
N MET A 326 -5.45 15.89 8.40
CA MET A 326 -6.07 16.33 9.65
C MET A 326 -5.24 17.39 10.42
N GLY A 327 -4.00 17.67 10.00
CA GLY A 327 -3.13 18.67 10.61
C GLY A 327 -2.10 18.11 11.59
N PHE A 328 -1.85 16.80 11.61
CA PHE A 328 -0.78 16.21 12.41
C PHE A 328 0.59 16.67 11.93
N ASP A 329 1.41 17.19 12.85
CA ASP A 329 2.77 17.65 12.59
C ASP A 329 3.79 16.74 13.28
N ILE A 330 4.51 15.97 12.48
CA ILE A 330 5.57 15.10 13.01
C ILE A 330 6.76 15.89 13.55
N GLN A 331 7.04 17.10 13.05
CA GLN A 331 8.15 17.90 13.58
C GLN A 331 7.84 18.31 15.02
N ASN A 332 6.60 18.68 15.32
CA ASN A 332 6.18 18.96 16.69
C ASN A 332 6.28 17.71 17.57
N LEU A 333 5.84 16.53 17.09
CA LEU A 333 6.01 15.28 17.84
C LEU A 333 7.49 14.99 18.14
N VAL A 334 8.36 15.09 17.13
CA VAL A 334 9.80 14.82 17.27
C VAL A 334 10.47 15.85 18.18
N ASN A 335 10.08 17.12 18.07
CA ASN A 335 10.59 18.19 18.94
C ASN A 335 10.18 17.94 20.39
N ASN A 336 8.91 17.61 20.65
CA ASN A 336 8.42 17.25 21.97
C ASN A 336 9.14 16.00 22.51
N TRP A 337 9.35 14.98 21.69
CA TRP A 337 10.07 13.77 22.10
C TRP A 337 11.54 14.06 22.44
N ARG A 338 12.21 14.91 21.64
CA ARG A 338 13.58 15.36 21.92
C ARG A 338 13.67 16.20 23.19
N GLN A 339 12.70 17.08 23.42
CA GLN A 339 12.60 17.87 24.64
C GLN A 339 12.39 16.96 25.85
N ASN A 340 11.43 16.04 25.81
CA ASN A 340 11.19 15.08 26.88
C ASN A 340 12.42 14.21 27.18
N LEU A 341 13.17 13.78 26.15
CA LEU A 341 14.42 13.06 26.34
C LEU A 341 15.53 13.91 26.97
N ALA A 342 15.62 15.19 26.60
CA ALA A 342 16.56 16.11 27.21
C ALA A 342 16.21 16.34 28.69
N GLU A 343 14.93 16.58 29.01
CA GLU A 343 14.43 16.74 30.38
C GLU A 343 14.69 15.50 31.24
N VAL A 344 14.44 14.29 30.72
CA VAL A 344 14.72 13.02 31.41
C VAL A 344 16.23 12.81 31.62
N LYS A 345 17.06 13.22 30.65
CA LYS A 345 18.52 13.11 30.76
C LYS A 345 19.08 14.05 31.82
N ASP A 346 18.53 15.26 31.91
CA ASP A 346 18.98 16.30 32.85
C ASP A 346 18.38 16.10 34.26
N ASN A 347 17.24 15.39 34.38
CA ASN A 347 16.60 15.05 35.65
C ASN A 347 16.09 13.58 35.64
N PRO A 348 16.95 12.59 35.99
CA PRO A 348 16.60 11.17 35.92
C PRO A 348 15.47 10.75 36.88
N ASP A 349 15.17 11.55 37.91
CA ASP A 349 14.08 11.30 38.86
C ASP A 349 12.69 11.64 38.31
N LEU A 350 12.59 12.42 37.22
CA LEU A 350 11.30 12.80 36.61
C LEU A 350 10.52 11.59 36.06
N VAL A 351 11.22 10.55 35.62
CA VAL A 351 10.62 9.31 35.07
C VAL A 351 9.73 8.61 36.11
N TYR A 352 10.02 8.81 37.40
CA TYR A 352 9.28 8.20 38.51
C TYR A 352 8.39 9.19 39.28
N GLN A 353 8.38 10.48 38.90
CA GLN A 353 7.65 11.54 39.60
C GLN A 353 6.34 11.95 38.93
N HIS A 354 5.99 11.39 37.76
CA HIS A 354 4.65 11.54 37.20
C HIS A 354 3.63 10.64 37.93
N TRP A 355 3.44 10.90 39.22
CA TRP A 355 2.14 10.64 39.82
C TRP A 355 1.18 11.65 39.20
N VAL A 356 0.29 11.17 38.34
CA VAL A 356 -0.91 11.93 38.00
C VAL A 356 -1.68 12.09 39.30
N HIS A 357 -1.39 13.14 40.05
CA HIS A 357 -2.33 13.70 41.00
C HIS A 357 -3.46 14.28 40.15
N ALA A 358 -4.40 13.42 39.78
CA ALA A 358 -5.73 13.87 39.41
C ALA A 358 -6.34 14.45 40.69
N GLU A 359 -5.96 15.68 41.04
CA GLU A 359 -6.82 16.48 41.90
C GLU A 359 -8.06 16.80 41.07
N PRO A 360 -9.24 16.25 41.43
CA PRO A 360 -10.47 16.68 40.78
C PRO A 360 -10.62 18.17 41.08
N GLN A 361 -10.46 19.03 40.08
CA GLN A 361 -10.93 20.40 40.21
C GLN A 361 -12.46 20.35 40.26
N PRO A 362 -13.11 20.72 41.38
CA PRO A 362 -14.54 20.85 41.39
C PRO A 362 -14.88 22.04 40.50
N ASP A 363 -15.43 21.76 39.32
CA ASP A 363 -16.05 22.80 38.51
C ASP A 363 -17.30 23.29 39.25
N LEU A 364 -17.15 24.40 39.97
CA LEU A 364 -18.22 25.02 40.75
C LEU A 364 -19.36 25.57 39.87
N GLN A 365 -19.28 25.45 38.54
CA GLN A 365 -20.35 25.82 37.60
C GLN A 365 -21.14 24.63 37.05
N LEU A 366 -20.76 23.38 37.35
CA LEU A 366 -21.50 22.19 36.96
C LEU A 366 -22.22 21.59 38.17
N GLN A 367 -23.45 22.07 38.42
CA GLN A 367 -24.40 21.34 39.26
C GLN A 367 -24.87 20.11 38.49
N TYR A 368 -24.31 18.95 38.80
CA TYR A 368 -24.92 17.68 38.43
C TYR A 368 -26.18 17.50 39.27
N GLU A 369 -27.34 17.49 38.61
CA GLU A 369 -28.59 17.09 39.25
C GLU A 369 -28.43 15.65 39.77
N THR A 370 -28.77 15.43 41.04
CA THR A 370 -28.78 14.08 41.61
C THR A 370 -29.84 13.27 40.87
N PRO A 371 -29.53 12.08 40.34
CA PRO A 371 -30.53 11.28 39.64
C PRO A 371 -31.71 11.02 40.59
N GLN A 372 -32.89 11.53 40.25
CA GLN A 372 -34.10 11.14 40.96
C GLN A 372 -34.37 9.67 40.66
N ILE A 373 -34.05 8.80 41.62
CA ILE A 373 -34.39 7.38 41.57
C ILE A 373 -35.90 7.27 41.69
N GLN A 374 -36.60 7.13 40.57
CA GLN A 374 -37.94 6.57 40.57
C GLN A 374 -37.82 5.07 40.83
N PRO A 375 -38.43 4.52 41.90
CA PRO A 375 -38.38 3.09 42.15
C PRO A 375 -39.15 2.35 41.04
N PRO A 376 -38.56 1.34 40.38
CA PRO A 376 -39.27 0.53 39.40
C PRO A 376 -40.33 -0.33 40.09
N PRO A 377 -41.43 -0.69 39.39
CA PRO A 377 -42.49 -1.52 39.98
C PRO A 377 -41.95 -2.93 40.28
N LEU A 378 -42.29 -3.42 41.48
CA LEU A 378 -41.96 -4.75 41.98
C LEU A 378 -42.46 -5.84 41.02
N LEU A 379 -41.56 -6.45 40.26
CA LEU A 379 -41.74 -7.79 39.71
C LEU A 379 -40.84 -8.75 40.48
N LYS A 380 -41.51 -9.67 41.16
CA LYS A 380 -40.97 -10.65 42.10
C LYS A 380 -40.32 -11.80 41.31
N GLN A 381 -39.01 -11.95 41.40
CA GLN A 381 -38.34 -13.21 41.10
C GLN A 381 -37.31 -13.49 42.19
N GLU A 382 -37.67 -14.40 43.09
CA GLU A 382 -36.80 -14.87 44.16
C GLU A 382 -35.65 -15.69 43.54
N GLN A 383 -34.46 -15.12 43.49
CA GLN A 383 -33.22 -15.90 43.43
C GLN A 383 -32.41 -15.64 44.71
N PRO A 384 -31.91 -16.69 45.38
CA PRO A 384 -31.22 -16.54 46.66
C PRO A 384 -29.89 -15.78 46.51
N PHE A 385 -29.65 -14.85 47.43
CA PHE A 385 -28.54 -13.88 47.53
C PHE A 385 -27.12 -14.51 47.62
N ALA A 386 -26.97 -15.84 47.56
CA ALA A 386 -25.70 -16.51 47.77
C ALA A 386 -24.74 -16.44 46.55
N ASP A 387 -25.23 -16.10 45.36
CA ASP A 387 -24.44 -16.16 44.11
C ASP A 387 -23.74 -14.86 43.72
N PHE A 388 -23.89 -13.76 44.49
CA PHE A 388 -23.32 -12.45 44.15
C PHE A 388 -22.20 -11.96 45.09
N LEU A 389 -21.75 -12.77 46.05
CA LEU A 389 -20.59 -12.43 46.87
C LEU A 389 -19.30 -12.84 46.16
N TYR A 390 -18.48 -11.83 45.86
CA TYR A 390 -17.11 -11.97 45.34
C TYR A 390 -16.36 -13.10 46.07
N ARG A 391 -16.10 -14.20 45.35
CA ARG A 391 -15.22 -15.26 45.83
C ARG A 391 -13.80 -14.72 45.76
N ARG A 392 -13.21 -14.43 46.93
CA ARG A 392 -11.76 -14.18 47.06
C ARG A 392 -11.03 -15.28 46.29
N SER A 393 -10.12 -14.92 45.39
CA SER A 393 -9.30 -15.90 44.67
C SER A 393 -8.65 -16.82 45.70
N GLN A 394 -9.02 -18.10 45.67
CA GLN A 394 -8.19 -19.09 46.31
C GLN A 394 -6.88 -19.07 45.52
N GLY A 395 -5.80 -18.75 46.22
CA GLY A 395 -4.46 -18.79 45.65
C GLY A 395 -4.26 -20.14 44.95
N ILE A 396 -3.65 -20.09 43.77
CA ILE A 396 -3.24 -21.29 43.04
C ILE A 396 -2.49 -22.18 44.02
N GLU A 397 -3.03 -23.37 44.31
CA GLU A 397 -2.32 -24.37 45.09
C GLU A 397 -0.97 -24.64 44.41
N SER A 398 0.09 -24.69 45.22
CA SER A 398 1.43 -25.01 44.73
C SER A 398 1.40 -26.39 44.04
N PRO A 399 1.97 -26.54 42.82
CA PRO A 399 1.92 -27.82 42.12
C PRO A 399 2.54 -28.94 42.96
N GLY A 400 1.74 -29.96 43.30
CA GLY A 400 2.21 -31.14 44.02
C GLY A 400 3.23 -31.92 43.20
N MET A 401 4.36 -32.29 43.82
CA MET A 401 5.40 -33.10 43.20
C MET A 401 4.89 -34.50 42.88
N LYS A 402 4.94 -34.92 41.61
CA LYS A 402 4.64 -36.30 41.20
C LYS A 402 5.95 -37.07 41.06
N ALA A 403 6.11 -38.16 41.81
CA ALA A 403 7.26 -39.03 41.69
C ALA A 403 7.07 -39.98 40.48
N THR A 404 7.96 -39.87 39.50
CA THR A 404 8.12 -40.88 38.44
C THR A 404 9.55 -41.40 38.52
N ASN A 405 9.71 -42.71 38.76
CA ASN A 405 10.99 -43.41 38.87
C ASN A 405 11.95 -42.83 39.93
N GLY A 406 11.45 -42.52 41.13
CA GLY A 406 12.29 -42.17 42.29
C GLY A 406 12.94 -40.78 42.24
N VAL A 407 12.64 -39.94 41.25
CA VAL A 407 13.15 -38.57 41.15
C VAL A 407 11.97 -37.58 41.21
N GLN A 408 12.02 -36.65 42.16
CA GLN A 408 11.02 -35.58 42.28
C GLN A 408 11.26 -34.52 41.18
N LYS A 409 10.25 -34.25 40.35
CA LYS A 409 10.28 -33.17 39.36
C LYS A 409 8.97 -32.37 39.38
N THR A 410 9.09 -31.03 39.31
CA THR A 410 7.99 -30.08 39.16
C THR A 410 7.57 -30.01 37.67
N LEU A 411 6.26 -29.98 37.39
CA LEU A 411 5.72 -30.12 36.02
C LEU A 411 5.98 -28.90 35.10
N TYR A 412 6.56 -27.82 35.60
CA TYR A 412 6.96 -26.65 34.82
C TYR A 412 8.32 -26.15 35.31
N GLN A 413 9.37 -26.86 34.92
CA GLN A 413 10.73 -26.36 35.02
C GLN A 413 11.23 -26.10 33.60
N THR A 414 10.97 -24.90 33.08
CA THR A 414 11.71 -24.38 31.94
C THR A 414 13.11 -24.05 32.42
N THR A 415 14.01 -25.03 32.37
CA THR A 415 15.44 -24.79 32.54
C THR A 415 15.91 -23.95 31.35
N PHE A 416 16.01 -22.65 31.55
CA PHE A 416 16.69 -21.77 30.59
C PHE A 416 18.18 -22.06 30.70
N HIS A 417 18.67 -22.97 29.86
CA HIS A 417 20.11 -23.09 29.61
C HIS A 417 20.51 -21.87 28.78
N PRO A 418 21.42 -20.99 29.25
CA PRO A 418 21.94 -19.91 28.44
C PRO A 418 22.94 -20.54 27.47
N ASP A 419 22.43 -21.22 26.44
CA ASP A 419 23.26 -21.64 25.34
C ASP A 419 23.53 -20.41 24.49
N LYS A 420 24.79 -19.95 24.48
CA LYS A 420 25.24 -18.85 23.63
C LYS A 420 25.24 -19.33 22.19
N SER A 421 24.08 -19.37 21.55
CA SER A 421 23.99 -19.61 20.12
C SER A 421 24.44 -18.35 19.37
N THR A 422 25.72 -18.33 19.00
CA THR A 422 26.27 -17.42 17.99
C THR A 422 25.50 -17.58 16.68
N LEU A 423 24.94 -16.48 16.19
CA LEU A 423 24.00 -16.43 15.06
C LEU A 423 24.66 -16.62 13.67
N TYR A 424 25.78 -17.34 13.58
CA TYR A 424 26.43 -17.70 12.31
C TYR A 424 27.25 -18.98 12.52
N GLN A 425 26.88 -20.06 11.83
CA GLN A 425 27.70 -21.26 11.69
C GLN A 425 28.03 -21.40 10.20
N THR A 426 29.28 -21.17 9.84
CA THR A 426 29.78 -21.39 8.48
C THR A 426 29.88 -22.89 8.21
N SER A 427 29.43 -23.30 7.03
CA SER A 427 29.53 -24.67 6.53
C SER A 427 31.00 -25.11 6.43
N THR A 428 31.31 -26.30 6.95
CA THR A 428 32.59 -27.00 6.78
C THR A 428 32.85 -27.27 5.30
N PRO A 429 34.05 -26.98 4.76
CA PRO A 429 34.33 -27.24 3.35
C PRO A 429 34.63 -28.72 3.13
N GLY A 430 33.72 -29.42 2.44
CA GLY A 430 33.99 -30.71 1.83
C GLY A 430 34.96 -30.56 0.65
N LYS A 431 36.02 -31.36 0.67
CA LYS A 431 36.95 -31.52 -0.45
C LYS A 431 36.23 -32.21 -1.60
N ASP A 432 36.08 -31.55 -2.75
CA ASP A 432 36.64 -32.06 -4.00
C ASP A 432 36.39 -31.14 -5.22
N GLY A 433 37.51 -30.71 -5.80
CA GLY A 433 37.80 -30.54 -7.22
C GLY A 433 36.75 -30.00 -8.19
N SER A 434 36.86 -28.71 -8.55
CA SER A 434 37.30 -28.30 -9.89
C SER A 434 37.42 -26.77 -9.99
N LYS A 435 38.43 -26.32 -10.75
CA LYS A 435 39.00 -24.97 -10.77
C LYS A 435 38.24 -24.06 -11.74
N PHE A 436 38.05 -22.79 -11.38
CA PHE A 436 38.23 -21.67 -12.32
C PHE A 436 38.82 -20.46 -11.57
N SER A 437 39.99 -20.02 -12.04
CA SER A 437 40.85 -19.00 -11.41
C SER A 437 40.58 -17.60 -11.94
N TYR A 438 40.64 -16.59 -11.07
CA TYR A 438 41.19 -15.27 -11.39
C TYR A 438 41.85 -14.64 -10.14
N GLY A 439 43.08 -14.16 -10.32
CA GLY A 439 43.68 -13.03 -9.60
C GLY A 439 43.89 -13.12 -8.09
N THR A 440 45.10 -13.48 -7.68
CA THR A 440 45.60 -13.40 -6.30
C THR A 440 45.88 -11.95 -5.86
N GLN A 441 44.98 -11.36 -5.05
CA GLN A 441 45.32 -10.47 -3.93
C GLN A 441 44.26 -10.61 -2.82
N PRO A 442 44.64 -10.64 -1.52
CA PRO A 442 43.69 -10.79 -0.42
C PRO A 442 42.82 -9.53 -0.27
N PRO A 443 41.51 -9.64 0.02
CA PRO A 443 40.68 -8.49 0.32
C PRO A 443 41.11 -7.90 1.67
N GLY A 444 41.63 -6.67 1.64
CA GLY A 444 41.81 -5.85 2.83
C GLY A 444 40.45 -5.50 3.46
N PRO A 445 40.42 -5.14 4.76
CA PRO A 445 39.17 -4.85 5.47
C PRO A 445 38.44 -3.66 4.84
N LEU A 446 37.15 -3.85 4.53
CA LEU A 446 36.24 -2.86 3.93
C LEU A 446 35.70 -1.79 4.92
N TYR A 447 36.30 -1.67 6.10
CA TYR A 447 35.95 -0.64 7.09
C TYR A 447 37.20 -0.21 7.88
N GLU A 448 37.37 1.11 8.05
CA GLU A 448 38.41 1.73 8.86
C GLU A 448 38.21 1.36 10.35
N ARG A 449 39.29 0.97 11.03
CA ARG A 449 39.25 0.74 12.49
C ARG A 449 39.43 2.08 13.21
N PRO A 450 38.66 2.36 14.28
CA PRO A 450 38.86 3.58 15.07
C PRO A 450 40.23 3.53 15.77
N HIS A 451 41.03 4.58 15.61
CA HIS A 451 42.27 4.79 16.36
C HIS A 451 42.02 5.72 17.58
N PRO A 452 42.70 5.50 18.72
CA PRO A 452 42.64 6.45 19.84
C PRO A 452 43.35 7.76 19.47
N LEU A 453 42.69 8.89 19.78
CA LEU A 453 43.22 10.24 19.56
C LEU A 453 44.52 10.46 20.35
N ASN A 454 45.59 10.81 19.65
CA ASN A 454 46.87 11.20 20.23
C ASN A 454 46.81 12.68 20.63
N PRO A 455 46.94 13.07 21.92
CA PRO A 455 46.69 14.44 22.38
C PRO A 455 47.64 15.51 21.81
N ASN A 456 48.71 15.11 21.11
CA ASN A 456 49.77 16.02 20.65
C ASN A 456 49.85 16.21 19.11
N GLN A 457 48.86 15.77 18.33
CA GLN A 457 48.80 16.06 16.90
C GLN A 457 47.78 17.17 16.60
N ARG A 458 48.27 18.39 16.29
CA ARG A 458 47.45 19.43 15.64
C ARG A 458 47.14 19.00 14.21
N GLN A 459 45.88 18.71 13.92
CA GLN A 459 45.39 18.52 12.55
C GLN A 459 45.23 19.89 11.88
N SER A 460 46.03 20.13 10.84
CA SER A 460 45.91 21.31 9.98
C SER A 460 44.73 21.13 9.02
N TYR A 461 43.55 21.63 9.40
CA TYR A 461 42.46 21.82 8.45
C TYR A 461 42.71 23.09 7.62
N PRO A 462 42.43 23.09 6.30
CA PRO A 462 42.33 24.36 5.58
C PRO A 462 41.17 25.17 6.18
N PRO A 463 41.33 26.49 6.36
CA PRO A 463 40.29 27.31 6.99
C PRO A 463 39.00 27.30 6.14
N SER A 464 37.87 27.32 6.82
CA SER A 464 36.53 27.44 6.23
C SER A 464 36.46 28.67 5.30
N LEU A 465 35.87 28.50 4.12
CA LEU A 465 35.52 29.60 3.23
C LEU A 465 34.74 30.68 4.00
N ALA A 466 35.16 31.93 3.86
CA ALA A 466 34.53 33.06 4.55
C ALA A 466 33.05 33.21 4.13
N PRO A 467 32.16 33.62 5.04
CA PRO A 467 30.77 33.84 4.72
C PRO A 467 30.65 34.98 3.70
N VAL A 468 30.06 34.70 2.54
CA VAL A 468 29.66 35.72 1.57
C VAL A 468 28.46 36.46 2.15
N VAL A 469 28.71 37.67 2.63
CA VAL A 469 27.65 38.62 3.00
C VAL A 469 27.14 39.25 1.72
N TYR A 470 25.87 39.03 1.39
CA TYR A 470 25.20 39.79 0.33
C TYR A 470 24.84 41.18 0.87
N GLU A 471 25.43 42.23 0.31
CA GLU A 471 24.97 43.60 0.54
C GLU A 471 23.60 43.82 -0.13
N PRO A 472 22.65 44.50 0.53
CA PRO A 472 21.39 44.88 -0.10
C PRO A 472 21.69 45.94 -1.18
N SER A 473 21.27 45.65 -2.41
CA SER A 473 21.22 46.61 -3.51
C SER A 473 20.52 47.90 -3.05
N GLN A 474 21.24 49.01 -3.08
CA GLN A 474 20.68 50.33 -2.83
C GLN A 474 19.62 50.63 -3.90
N SER A 475 18.38 50.74 -3.44
CA SER A 475 17.27 51.30 -4.20
C SER A 475 17.60 52.74 -4.60
N HIS A 476 17.94 52.95 -5.87
CA HIS A 476 17.91 54.29 -6.44
C HIS A 476 16.46 54.79 -6.46
N SER A 477 16.22 55.84 -5.68
CA SER A 477 15.02 56.67 -5.75
C SER A 477 14.88 57.27 -7.15
N LEU A 478 13.75 57.05 -7.80
CA LEU A 478 13.26 57.91 -8.87
C LEU A 478 11.95 58.51 -8.39
N ALA A 479 12.02 59.78 -8.00
CA ALA A 479 10.88 60.67 -7.86
C ALA A 479 11.26 62.02 -8.51
N GLU A 480 10.67 62.22 -9.69
CA GLU A 480 10.10 63.44 -10.29
C GLU A 480 10.79 64.82 -10.30
N ALA A 481 10.53 65.50 -11.44
CA ALA A 481 10.73 66.90 -11.82
C ALA A 481 12.19 67.27 -12.18
N GLU A 482 12.51 68.04 -13.23
CA GLU A 482 11.81 69.17 -13.80
C GLU A 482 12.40 69.56 -15.18
N VAL A 483 11.59 70.30 -15.92
CA VAL A 483 11.76 70.96 -17.22
C VAL A 483 13.07 71.73 -17.43
N ALA A 484 13.69 71.59 -18.61
CA ALA A 484 14.42 72.68 -19.27
C ALA A 484 14.58 72.45 -20.80
N ALA A 485 13.89 73.26 -21.60
CA ALA A 485 14.23 73.60 -22.99
C ALA A 485 15.08 74.89 -23.00
N PRO A 486 15.56 75.44 -24.15
CA PRO A 486 16.12 74.85 -25.38
C PRO A 486 17.46 75.52 -25.80
N SER A 487 17.91 75.20 -27.03
CA SER A 487 18.62 76.08 -28.02
C SER A 487 20.09 75.72 -28.35
N PRO A 488 20.66 76.15 -29.49
CA PRO A 488 20.47 75.54 -30.82
C PRO A 488 21.79 75.27 -31.57
N ALA A 489 21.79 74.34 -32.53
CA ALA A 489 22.58 74.38 -33.78
C ALA A 489 22.15 73.23 -34.69
#